data_AF-A0A9E7PKA1-F1
#
_entry.id   AF-A0A9E7PKA1-F1
#
_cell.length_a   1.000
_cell.length_b   1.000
_cell.length_c   1.000
_cell.angle_alpha   90.00
_cell.angle_beta   90.00
_cell.angle_gamma   90.00
#
_symmetry.space_group_name_H-M   'P 1'
#
loop_
_entity.id
_entity.type
_entity.pdbx_description
1 polymer ?
#
loop_
_entity_poly.entity_id
_entity_poly.type
_entity_poly.pdbx_seq_one_letter_code
_entity_poly.pdbx_strand_id
1 'polypeptide(L)'
;MIFPRHCKEVGMAESAPYGEDQIYFLSRYLIRKFPDGTFETGNVSVDDKGGLLRGVREYKKISGPDETWLYPEKVILHDRADLIRKASESGERCTIFQGFDGHMTFVADPDPSVLLKVHIYDSKPPFPVLSETVKNLERTGIFGGLEIEFVHHIIDIEDIEADVYPCRAAGFDKTLDNDRLKGGERIAGCLTARQMVAEWYGEEAEFEFINICPLDLAEEEPFVARCCRSERSGLYTGERCGVAVHWGVSPKEISDAVYEAVSAWRRR
;
A
#
# COMPACT_ATOMS: atom_id res chain seq x y z
N MET A 1 -13.60 -9.59 -10.70
CA MET A 1 -12.21 -9.40 -11.14
C MET A 1 -11.54 -10.69 -11.60
N ILE A 2 -10.99 -10.68 -12.82
CA ILE A 2 -10.07 -11.69 -13.35
C ILE A 2 -8.74 -11.00 -13.58
N PHE A 3 -7.70 -11.49 -12.91
CA PHE A 3 -6.35 -10.93 -13.00
C PHE A 3 -5.33 -12.08 -12.93
N PRO A 4 -4.60 -12.38 -14.03
CA PRO A 4 -3.56 -13.40 -14.03
C PRO A 4 -2.58 -13.22 -12.88
N ARG A 5 -2.15 -14.32 -12.25
CA ARG A 5 -1.23 -14.25 -11.09
C ARG A 5 0.14 -13.74 -11.50
N HIS A 6 0.54 -14.03 -12.74
CA HIS A 6 1.80 -13.62 -13.31
C HIS A 6 1.66 -13.50 -14.83
N CYS A 7 2.37 -12.54 -15.44
CA CYS A 7 2.41 -12.37 -16.90
C CYS A 7 2.86 -13.63 -17.68
N LYS A 8 3.60 -14.57 -17.07
CA LYS A 8 4.01 -15.84 -17.69
C LYS A 8 2.83 -16.78 -17.98
N GLU A 9 1.69 -16.53 -17.33
CA GLU A 9 0.44 -17.27 -17.56
C GLU A 9 -0.36 -16.68 -18.73
N VAL A 10 0.12 -15.60 -19.36
CA VAL A 10 -0.57 -14.87 -20.42
C VAL A 10 0.19 -15.05 -21.73
N GLY A 11 -0.41 -15.77 -22.67
CA GLY A 11 0.11 -15.87 -24.04
C GLY A 11 -0.41 -14.72 -24.92
N MET A 12 0.38 -14.32 -25.91
CA MET A 12 0.02 -13.31 -26.91
C MET A 12 -0.11 -13.95 -28.30
N ALA A 13 -1.15 -13.59 -29.05
CA ALA A 13 -1.37 -14.05 -30.42
C ALA A 13 -1.71 -12.87 -31.35
N GLU A 14 -0.81 -12.50 -32.27
CA GLU A 14 -1.00 -11.36 -33.20
C GLU A 14 -1.57 -11.74 -34.58
N SER A 15 -1.53 -13.03 -34.92
CA SER A 15 -2.23 -13.63 -36.06
C SER A 15 -2.05 -15.14 -35.97
N ALA A 16 -3.04 -15.92 -36.40
CA ALA A 16 -2.85 -17.36 -36.52
C ALA A 16 -1.65 -17.68 -37.46
N PRO A 17 -0.93 -18.80 -37.26
CA PRO A 17 -1.35 -19.92 -36.42
C PRO A 17 -0.28 -20.26 -35.37
N TYR A 18 -0.67 -20.45 -34.11
CA TYR A 18 -0.16 -21.69 -33.53
C TYR A 18 -0.89 -22.78 -34.29
N GLY A 19 -0.16 -23.54 -35.12
CA GLY A 19 -0.74 -24.59 -35.97
C GLY A 19 -1.79 -25.37 -35.19
N GLU A 20 -3.05 -25.16 -35.54
CA GLU A 20 -4.21 -25.94 -35.09
C GLU A 20 -4.31 -26.13 -33.58
N ASP A 21 -4.43 -25.04 -32.81
CA ASP A 21 -4.74 -25.07 -31.37
C ASP A 21 -3.55 -25.44 -30.46
N GLN A 22 -2.38 -24.80 -30.55
CA GLN A 22 -1.30 -25.03 -29.56
C GLN A 22 -0.87 -23.75 -28.85
N ILE A 23 -0.45 -23.79 -27.59
CA ILE A 23 0.11 -22.62 -26.88
C ILE A 23 1.18 -23.05 -25.88
N TYR A 24 1.95 -22.07 -25.37
CA TYR A 24 2.96 -22.31 -24.33
C TYR A 24 2.34 -22.92 -23.06
N PHE A 25 2.99 -23.93 -22.50
CA PHE A 25 2.40 -24.78 -21.45
C PHE A 25 2.01 -24.08 -20.14
N LEU A 26 2.57 -22.90 -19.83
CA LEU A 26 2.18 -22.11 -18.66
C LEU A 26 0.96 -21.21 -18.91
N SER A 27 0.53 -21.08 -20.17
CA SER A 27 -0.56 -20.19 -20.54
C SER A 27 -1.87 -20.68 -19.94
N ARG A 28 -2.48 -19.83 -19.11
CA ARG A 28 -3.84 -19.97 -18.59
C ARG A 28 -4.77 -18.93 -19.22
N TYR A 29 -4.19 -17.91 -19.82
CA TYR A 29 -4.89 -16.84 -20.48
C TYR A 29 -4.25 -16.53 -21.83
N LEU A 30 -5.04 -15.95 -22.73
CA LEU A 30 -4.60 -15.45 -24.02
C LEU A 30 -5.09 -14.04 -24.25
N ILE A 31 -4.20 -13.21 -24.79
CA ILE A 31 -4.51 -11.95 -25.43
C ILE A 31 -4.36 -12.17 -26.94
N ARG A 32 -5.44 -11.94 -27.68
CA ARG A 32 -5.48 -11.99 -29.14
C ARG A 32 -5.51 -10.57 -29.66
N LYS A 33 -4.63 -10.23 -30.59
CA LYS A 33 -4.63 -8.97 -31.31
C LYS A 33 -5.10 -9.22 -32.74
N PHE A 34 -6.09 -8.45 -33.17
CA PHE A 34 -6.64 -8.54 -34.51
C PHE A 34 -5.87 -7.61 -35.46
N PRO A 35 -5.97 -7.83 -36.79
CA PRO A 35 -5.28 -7.00 -37.79
C PRO A 35 -5.65 -5.51 -37.75
N ASP A 36 -6.85 -5.17 -37.25
CA ASP A 36 -7.31 -3.80 -37.05
C ASP A 36 -6.76 -3.13 -35.78
N GLY A 37 -5.94 -3.86 -35.01
CA GLY A 37 -5.31 -3.39 -33.78
C GLY A 37 -6.16 -3.56 -32.52
N THR A 38 -7.36 -4.13 -32.61
CA THR A 38 -8.21 -4.43 -31.44
C THR A 38 -7.77 -5.71 -30.72
N PHE A 39 -8.26 -5.92 -29.49
CA PHE A 39 -7.84 -7.03 -28.65
C PHE A 39 -9.01 -7.83 -28.10
N GLU A 40 -8.83 -9.15 -27.96
CA GLU A 40 -9.73 -10.06 -27.23
C GLU A 40 -8.93 -10.77 -26.14
N THR A 41 -9.52 -10.94 -24.96
CA THR A 41 -8.93 -11.73 -23.88
C THR A 41 -9.75 -12.96 -23.57
N GLY A 42 -9.09 -14.03 -23.13
CA GLY A 42 -9.81 -15.24 -22.71
C GLY A 42 -8.99 -16.18 -21.85
N ASN A 43 -9.69 -17.02 -21.10
CA ASN A 43 -9.13 -18.17 -20.42
C ASN A 43 -8.85 -19.28 -21.43
N VAL A 44 -7.78 -20.02 -21.19
CA VAL A 44 -7.41 -21.15 -22.01
C VAL A 44 -7.02 -22.35 -21.16
N SER A 45 -7.51 -23.52 -21.54
CA SER A 45 -7.15 -24.81 -20.96
C SER A 45 -6.32 -25.57 -21.98
N VAL A 46 -5.18 -26.12 -21.55
CA VAL A 46 -4.27 -26.89 -22.41
C VAL A 46 -4.25 -28.37 -22.05
N ASP A 47 -3.76 -29.20 -22.96
CA ASP A 47 -3.53 -30.62 -22.70
C ASP A 47 -2.58 -30.88 -21.52
N ASP A 48 -2.85 -31.92 -20.73
CA ASP A 48 -1.98 -32.30 -19.60
C ASP A 48 -0.69 -33.00 -20.06
N LYS A 49 -0.71 -33.55 -21.28
CA LYS A 49 0.40 -34.28 -21.91
C LYS A 49 0.96 -33.47 -23.07
N GLY A 50 2.28 -33.34 -23.15
CA GLY A 50 2.94 -32.61 -24.23
C GLY A 50 4.30 -32.04 -23.83
N GLY A 51 4.93 -31.34 -24.77
CA GLY A 51 6.17 -30.59 -24.57
C GLY A 51 5.90 -29.15 -24.11
N LEU A 52 6.80 -28.23 -24.49
CA LEU A 52 6.66 -26.80 -24.17
C LEU A 52 5.45 -26.14 -24.84
N LEU A 53 5.00 -26.71 -25.96
CA LEU A 53 3.76 -26.35 -26.65
C LEU A 53 2.72 -27.44 -26.42
N ARG A 54 1.49 -27.04 -26.15
CA ARG A 54 0.38 -27.94 -25.81
C ARG A 54 -0.89 -27.55 -26.54
N GLY A 55 -1.67 -28.58 -26.90
CA GLY A 55 -2.99 -28.44 -27.49
C GLY A 55 -3.92 -27.60 -26.62
N VAL A 56 -4.69 -26.68 -27.20
CA VAL A 56 -5.77 -25.94 -26.55
C VAL A 56 -7.00 -26.81 -26.57
N ARG A 57 -7.45 -27.21 -25.39
CA ARG A 57 -8.69 -27.97 -25.22
C ARG A 57 -9.91 -27.08 -25.25
N GLU A 58 -9.78 -25.89 -24.66
CA GLU A 58 -10.91 -25.00 -24.43
C GLU A 58 -10.42 -23.56 -24.39
N TYR A 59 -11.18 -22.67 -25.02
CA TYR A 59 -11.01 -21.23 -24.94
C TYR A 59 -12.32 -20.59 -24.49
N LYS A 60 -12.29 -19.83 -23.39
CA LYS A 60 -13.44 -19.07 -22.88
C LYS A 60 -13.11 -17.60 -22.96
N LYS A 61 -13.81 -16.89 -23.85
CA LYS A 61 -13.70 -15.43 -23.97
C LYS A 61 -14.03 -14.76 -22.63
N ILE A 62 -13.18 -13.83 -22.22
CA ILE A 62 -13.36 -12.95 -21.06
C ILE A 62 -13.92 -11.60 -21.55
N SER A 63 -13.25 -10.96 -22.51
CA SER A 63 -13.63 -9.67 -23.10
C SER A 63 -13.41 -9.67 -24.61
N GLY A 64 -14.32 -9.04 -25.35
CA GLY A 64 -14.17 -8.82 -26.80
C GLY A 64 -13.46 -7.50 -27.16
N PRO A 65 -13.27 -7.23 -28.47
CA PRO A 65 -12.72 -5.97 -28.99
C PRO A 65 -13.36 -4.70 -28.40
N ASP A 66 -14.68 -4.68 -28.30
CA ASP A 66 -15.45 -3.51 -27.83
C ASP A 66 -15.47 -3.36 -26.31
N GLU A 67 -14.85 -4.28 -25.57
CA GLU A 67 -14.79 -4.33 -24.11
C GLU A 67 -13.35 -4.26 -23.58
N THR A 68 -12.37 -4.16 -24.49
CA THR A 68 -10.95 -4.32 -24.18
C THR A 68 -10.15 -3.11 -24.60
N TRP A 69 -9.41 -2.55 -23.66
CA TRP A 69 -8.56 -1.40 -23.90
C TRP A 69 -7.10 -1.71 -23.57
N LEU A 70 -6.19 -1.19 -24.38
CA LEU A 70 -4.76 -1.28 -24.13
C LEU A 70 -4.29 0.00 -23.41
N TYR A 71 -3.81 -0.15 -22.18
CA TYR A 71 -3.23 0.95 -21.43
C TYR A 71 -1.99 1.50 -22.18
N PRO A 72 -1.90 2.83 -22.40
CA PRO A 72 -0.96 3.41 -23.35
C PRO A 72 0.49 3.43 -22.87
N GLU A 73 0.72 3.46 -21.56
CA GLU A 73 2.06 3.55 -20.99
C GLU A 73 2.57 2.18 -20.52
N LYS A 74 3.89 2.06 -20.42
CA LYS A 74 4.50 0.86 -19.82
C LYS A 74 4.39 0.92 -18.30
N VAL A 75 4.19 -0.23 -17.67
CA VAL A 75 3.93 -0.34 -16.23
C VAL A 75 4.81 -1.39 -15.55
N ILE A 76 4.84 -1.38 -14.22
CA ILE A 76 5.45 -2.43 -13.40
C ILE A 76 4.41 -3.55 -13.24
N LEU A 77 4.57 -4.65 -13.99
CA LEU A 77 3.58 -5.75 -14.00
C LEU A 77 3.40 -6.47 -12.65
N HIS A 78 4.38 -6.32 -11.75
CA HIS A 78 4.31 -6.86 -10.39
C HIS A 78 3.52 -5.95 -9.43
N ASP A 79 3.21 -4.70 -9.83
CA ASP A 79 2.40 -3.79 -9.04
C ASP A 79 0.91 -4.02 -9.24
N ARG A 80 0.42 -5.09 -8.60
CA ARG A 80 -0.96 -5.54 -8.76
C ARG A 80 -1.96 -4.51 -8.28
N ALA A 81 -1.67 -3.79 -7.19
CA ALA A 81 -2.54 -2.76 -6.66
C ALA A 81 -2.69 -1.59 -7.66
N ASP A 82 -1.58 -1.14 -8.24
CA ASP A 82 -1.58 -0.10 -9.28
C ASP A 82 -2.37 -0.54 -10.53
N LEU A 83 -2.16 -1.78 -11.01
CA LEU A 83 -2.88 -2.29 -12.18
C LEU A 83 -4.40 -2.38 -11.96
N ILE A 84 -4.83 -2.76 -10.75
CA ILE A 84 -6.26 -2.81 -10.40
C ILE A 84 -6.87 -1.41 -10.42
N ARG A 85 -6.19 -0.41 -9.85
CA ARG A 85 -6.64 0.99 -9.86
C ARG A 85 -6.73 1.54 -11.27
N LYS A 86 -5.65 1.43 -12.06
CA LYS A 86 -5.62 1.88 -13.46
C LYS A 86 -6.70 1.23 -14.31
N ALA A 87 -6.95 -0.05 -14.12
CA ALA A 87 -8.02 -0.75 -14.83
C ALA A 87 -9.40 -0.22 -14.42
N SER A 88 -9.63 0.02 -13.13
CA SER A 88 -10.88 0.62 -12.64
C SER A 88 -11.09 2.04 -13.19
N GLU A 89 -10.03 2.84 -13.30
CA GLU A 89 -10.06 4.21 -13.82
C GLU A 89 -10.31 4.26 -15.34
N SER A 90 -9.97 3.20 -16.08
CA SER A 90 -10.20 3.14 -17.53
C SER A 90 -11.68 3.23 -17.90
N GLY A 91 -12.58 2.80 -17.01
CA GLY A 91 -14.01 2.63 -17.30
C GLY A 91 -14.35 1.44 -18.22
N GLU A 92 -13.33 0.70 -18.66
CA GLU A 92 -13.47 -0.42 -19.57
C GLU A 92 -13.59 -1.74 -18.80
N ARG A 93 -14.27 -2.71 -19.40
CA ARG A 93 -14.44 -4.02 -18.76
C ARG A 93 -13.11 -4.74 -18.59
N CYS A 94 -12.20 -4.64 -19.56
CA CYS A 94 -10.88 -5.25 -19.51
C CYS A 94 -9.79 -4.28 -19.96
N THR A 95 -8.77 -4.10 -19.13
CA THR A 95 -7.57 -3.32 -19.47
C THR A 95 -6.37 -4.25 -19.62
N ILE A 96 -5.70 -4.19 -20.77
CA ILE A 96 -4.42 -4.84 -21.04
C ILE A 96 -3.28 -3.89 -20.67
N PHE A 97 -2.26 -4.43 -20.03
CA PHE A 97 -1.06 -3.71 -19.63
C PHE A 97 0.19 -4.33 -20.26
N GLN A 98 1.13 -3.48 -20.65
CA GLN A 98 2.45 -3.89 -21.13
C GLN A 98 3.54 -3.50 -20.14
N GLY A 99 4.40 -4.45 -19.80
CA GLY A 99 5.57 -4.24 -18.96
C GLY A 99 6.71 -3.55 -19.69
N PHE A 100 7.68 -3.03 -18.93
CA PHE A 100 8.92 -2.46 -19.49
C PHE A 100 9.70 -3.46 -20.36
N ASP A 101 9.65 -4.74 -20.00
CA ASP A 101 10.27 -5.87 -20.69
C ASP A 101 9.43 -6.41 -21.87
N GLY A 102 8.28 -5.81 -22.14
CA GLY A 102 7.39 -6.16 -23.25
C GLY A 102 6.38 -7.27 -22.94
N HIS A 103 6.47 -7.94 -21.78
CA HIS A 103 5.44 -8.89 -21.36
C HIS A 103 4.10 -8.19 -21.16
N MET A 104 3.01 -8.94 -21.26
CA MET A 104 1.66 -8.39 -21.10
C MET A 104 0.91 -9.10 -19.98
N THR A 105 -0.04 -8.38 -19.39
CA THR A 105 -1.08 -8.93 -18.51
C THR A 105 -2.36 -8.15 -18.74
N PHE A 106 -3.44 -8.51 -18.06
CA PHE A 106 -4.67 -7.74 -18.09
C PHE A 106 -5.40 -7.81 -16.75
N VAL A 107 -6.31 -6.88 -16.53
CA VAL A 107 -7.29 -6.90 -15.44
C VAL A 107 -8.67 -6.75 -16.06
N ALA A 108 -9.53 -7.74 -15.85
CA ALA A 108 -10.93 -7.69 -16.28
C ALA A 108 -11.87 -7.62 -15.07
N ASP A 109 -12.98 -6.90 -15.22
CA ASP A 109 -13.96 -6.60 -14.18
C ASP A 109 -13.25 -6.09 -12.89
N PRO A 110 -12.48 -5.00 -12.97
CA PRO A 110 -11.63 -4.53 -11.88
C PRO A 110 -12.45 -4.18 -10.65
N ASP A 111 -11.92 -4.54 -9.47
CA ASP A 111 -12.58 -4.28 -8.19
C ASP A 111 -11.55 -3.79 -7.17
N PRO A 112 -11.39 -2.46 -7.00
CA PRO A 112 -10.46 -1.90 -6.01
C PRO A 112 -10.82 -2.24 -4.56
N SER A 113 -12.07 -2.64 -4.27
CA SER A 113 -12.50 -2.93 -2.89
C SER A 113 -11.84 -4.17 -2.29
N VAL A 114 -11.20 -5.00 -3.13
CA VAL A 114 -10.44 -6.18 -2.69
C VAL A 114 -9.06 -5.83 -2.10
N LEU A 115 -8.58 -4.59 -2.31
CA LEU A 115 -7.29 -4.15 -1.78
C LEU A 115 -7.38 -4.01 -0.26
N LEU A 116 -6.40 -4.59 0.43
CA LEU A 116 -6.30 -4.44 1.87
C LEU A 116 -5.86 -3.01 2.20
N LYS A 117 -6.67 -2.29 2.96
CA LYS A 117 -6.29 -0.97 3.49
C LYS A 117 -5.23 -1.14 4.57
N VAL A 118 -4.13 -0.41 4.45
CA VAL A 118 -3.07 -0.31 5.46
C VAL A 118 -3.00 1.12 5.94
N HIS A 119 -3.18 1.31 7.25
CA HIS A 119 -3.37 2.63 7.84
C HIS A 119 -2.05 3.19 8.35
N ILE A 120 -1.62 4.33 7.81
CA ILE A 120 -0.37 5.00 8.17
C ILE A 120 -0.67 6.15 9.11
N TYR A 121 -0.26 6.03 10.37
CA TYR A 121 -0.46 7.05 11.39
C TYR A 121 0.84 7.82 11.64
N ASP A 122 0.81 9.11 11.37
CA ASP A 122 1.96 10.01 11.50
C ASP A 122 1.56 11.36 12.12
N SER A 123 2.54 12.20 12.41
CA SER A 123 2.31 13.56 12.92
C SER A 123 3.27 14.57 12.29
N LYS A 124 2.85 15.83 12.23
CA LYS A 124 3.66 17.00 11.84
C LYS A 124 3.36 18.14 12.83
N PRO A 125 4.19 19.20 12.97
CA PRO A 125 5.35 19.62 12.17
C PRO A 125 6.70 18.96 12.56
N PRO A 126 7.78 19.16 11.77
CA PRO A 126 7.84 19.96 10.53
C PRO A 126 7.28 19.23 9.31
N PHE A 127 7.30 17.90 9.31
CA PHE A 127 6.92 17.10 8.15
C PHE A 127 6.51 15.68 8.56
N PRO A 128 5.44 15.09 7.98
CA PRO A 128 5.02 13.72 8.29
C PRO A 128 5.93 12.71 7.55
N VAL A 129 7.12 12.49 8.11
CA VAL A 129 8.20 11.72 7.48
C VAL A 129 7.80 10.28 7.17
N LEU A 130 7.04 9.59 8.04
CA LEU A 130 6.61 8.20 7.78
C LEU A 130 5.67 8.17 6.58
N SER A 131 4.62 8.99 6.60
CA SER A 131 3.63 9.05 5.52
C SER A 131 4.29 9.33 4.17
N GLU A 132 5.18 10.30 4.11
CA GLU A 132 5.83 10.70 2.86
C GLU A 132 6.88 9.67 2.39
N THR A 133 7.55 9.01 3.34
CA THR A 133 8.42 7.87 3.00
C THR A 133 7.62 6.72 2.41
N VAL A 134 6.46 6.39 2.99
CA VAL A 134 5.58 5.34 2.45
C VAL A 134 5.11 5.68 1.04
N LYS A 135 4.65 6.92 0.77
CA LYS A 135 4.27 7.37 -0.57
C LYS A 135 5.42 7.24 -1.57
N ASN A 136 6.63 7.61 -1.18
CA ASN A 136 7.80 7.49 -2.03
C ASN A 136 8.17 6.02 -2.31
N LEU A 137 8.08 5.15 -1.31
CA LEU A 137 8.29 3.71 -1.47
C LEU A 137 7.21 3.09 -2.36
N GLU A 138 5.93 3.44 -2.18
CA GLU A 138 4.83 2.96 -3.01
C GLU A 138 5.06 3.27 -4.50
N ARG A 139 5.51 4.49 -4.83
CA ARG A 139 5.84 4.88 -6.21
C ARG A 139 6.94 4.03 -6.87
N THR A 140 7.75 3.32 -6.09
CA THR A 140 8.76 2.40 -6.64
C THR A 140 8.18 1.05 -7.04
N GLY A 141 6.93 0.76 -6.69
CA GLY A 141 6.28 -0.53 -6.87
C GLY A 141 6.71 -1.60 -5.86
N ILE A 142 7.46 -1.24 -4.82
CA ILE A 142 7.99 -2.20 -3.83
C ILE A 142 6.87 -2.98 -3.14
N PHE A 143 5.74 -2.34 -2.85
CA PHE A 143 4.58 -2.98 -2.20
C PHE A 143 3.62 -3.65 -3.18
N GLY A 144 3.94 -3.66 -4.48
CA GLY A 144 3.04 -4.06 -5.55
C GLY A 144 2.48 -5.48 -5.42
N GLY A 145 3.27 -6.40 -4.85
CA GLY A 145 2.86 -7.78 -4.59
C GLY A 145 2.00 -7.97 -3.34
N LEU A 146 1.78 -6.92 -2.55
CA LEU A 146 0.99 -7.00 -1.33
C LEU A 146 -0.51 -6.82 -1.59
N GLU A 147 -0.95 -6.31 -2.75
CA GLU A 147 -2.38 -6.03 -3.02
C GLU A 147 -3.01 -5.15 -1.92
N ILE A 148 -2.35 -4.03 -1.61
CA ILE A 148 -2.75 -3.09 -0.57
C ILE A 148 -3.06 -1.69 -1.12
N GLU A 149 -3.75 -0.91 -0.32
CA GLU A 149 -3.97 0.53 -0.48
C GLU A 149 -3.57 1.24 0.82
N PHE A 150 -2.82 2.33 0.74
CA PHE A 150 -2.46 3.10 1.94
C PHE A 150 -3.52 4.17 2.26
N VAL A 151 -3.90 4.22 3.53
CA VAL A 151 -4.75 5.28 4.09
C VAL A 151 -3.91 6.09 5.08
N HIS A 152 -3.71 7.37 4.79
CA HIS A 152 -2.82 8.23 5.58
C HIS A 152 -3.60 9.08 6.59
N HIS A 153 -3.26 8.91 7.85
CA HIS A 153 -3.82 9.64 8.99
C HIS A 153 -2.74 10.52 9.62
N ILE A 154 -2.82 11.83 9.38
CA ILE A 154 -1.80 12.79 9.83
C ILE A 154 -2.37 13.69 10.89
N ILE A 155 -1.77 13.66 12.07
CA ILE A 155 -2.05 14.62 13.13
C ILE A 155 -1.25 15.88 12.83
N ASP A 156 -1.94 16.98 12.55
CA ASP A 156 -1.33 18.30 12.53
C ASP A 156 -1.36 18.89 13.92
N ILE A 157 -0.20 18.97 14.57
CA ILE A 157 -0.09 19.50 15.92
C ILE A 157 -0.31 21.03 15.92
N GLU A 158 -0.11 21.71 14.78
CA GLU A 158 -0.39 23.15 14.66
C GLU A 158 -1.88 23.47 14.78
N ASP A 159 -2.76 22.52 14.46
CA ASP A 159 -4.22 22.66 14.57
C ASP A 159 -4.73 22.44 16.02
N ILE A 160 -3.85 22.07 16.95
CA ILE A 160 -4.22 21.75 18.33
C ILE A 160 -4.08 23.00 19.19
N GLU A 161 -5.17 23.43 19.83
CA GLU A 161 -5.14 24.53 20.79
C GLU A 161 -4.44 24.14 22.10
N ALA A 162 -3.10 24.21 22.11
CA ALA A 162 -2.28 23.98 23.29
C ALA A 162 -1.48 25.23 23.68
N ASP A 163 -1.17 25.34 24.97
CA ASP A 163 -0.31 26.40 25.52
C ASP A 163 1.17 26.02 25.42
N VAL A 164 1.47 24.71 25.32
CA VAL A 164 2.81 24.14 25.26
C VAL A 164 2.84 22.99 24.26
N TYR A 165 3.83 22.99 23.39
CA TYR A 165 4.01 21.97 22.34
C TYR A 165 5.21 21.04 22.60
N PRO A 166 5.35 19.90 21.91
CA PRO A 166 6.34 18.89 22.27
C PRO A 166 7.80 19.33 22.13
N CYS A 167 8.14 20.02 21.03
CA CYS A 167 9.53 20.20 20.64
C CYS A 167 9.77 21.48 19.83
N ARG A 168 10.87 22.18 20.14
CA ARG A 168 11.31 23.38 19.42
C ARG A 168 11.70 23.12 17.98
N ALA A 169 12.24 21.93 17.70
CA ALA A 169 12.63 21.54 16.34
C ALA A 169 11.43 21.49 15.37
N ALA A 170 10.21 21.38 15.90
CA ALA A 170 8.99 21.44 15.12
C ALA A 170 8.54 22.88 14.81
N GLY A 171 9.26 23.90 15.29
CA GLY A 171 9.01 25.32 14.98
C GLY A 171 8.12 26.06 15.98
N PHE A 172 7.72 25.42 17.08
CA PHE A 172 6.82 26.03 18.06
C PHE A 172 7.53 27.05 18.97
N ASP A 173 6.77 28.05 19.43
CA ASP A 173 7.28 29.16 20.26
C ASP A 173 7.46 28.82 21.74
N LYS A 174 6.61 27.94 22.31
CA LYS A 174 6.72 27.48 23.69
C LYS A 174 6.63 25.96 23.72
N THR A 175 7.70 25.31 24.18
CA THR A 175 7.88 23.87 24.01
C THR A 175 8.38 23.18 25.27
N LEU A 176 7.95 21.93 25.45
CA LEU A 176 8.26 21.13 26.62
C LEU A 176 9.76 20.83 26.74
N ASP A 177 10.47 20.70 25.62
CA ASP A 177 11.90 20.39 25.58
C ASP A 177 12.84 21.57 25.88
N ASN A 178 12.34 22.82 25.86
CA ASN A 178 13.17 24.02 26.02
C ASN A 178 12.67 25.01 27.08
N ASP A 179 11.38 25.02 27.39
CA ASP A 179 10.78 26.03 28.25
C ASP A 179 10.36 25.48 29.62
N ARG A 180 10.44 26.35 30.63
CA ARG A 180 9.87 26.05 31.96
C ARG A 180 8.37 26.28 31.95
N LEU A 181 7.65 25.37 32.59
CA LEU A 181 6.21 25.43 32.75
C LEU A 181 5.84 26.17 34.04
N LYS A 182 4.63 26.74 34.08
CA LYS A 182 4.14 27.56 35.19
C LYS A 182 3.02 26.88 36.00
N GLY A 183 2.47 25.77 35.51
CA GLY A 183 1.27 25.12 36.04
C GLY A 183 0.00 25.63 35.37
N GLY A 184 -1.00 24.76 35.23
CA GLY A 184 -2.30 25.06 34.63
C GLY A 184 -2.32 25.10 33.09
N GLU A 185 -1.18 24.84 32.44
CA GLU A 185 -1.08 24.86 30.98
C GLU A 185 -1.62 23.58 30.34
N ARG A 186 -2.21 23.72 29.14
CA ARG A 186 -2.57 22.63 28.24
C ARG A 186 -1.36 22.25 27.39
N ILE A 187 -0.95 20.99 27.48
CA ILE A 187 0.24 20.45 26.81
C ILE A 187 -0.20 19.52 25.69
N ALA A 188 0.16 19.84 24.44
CA ALA A 188 0.12 18.88 23.35
C ALA A 188 1.24 17.86 23.56
N GLY A 189 0.89 16.65 23.97
CA GLY A 189 1.89 15.68 24.42
C GLY A 189 1.35 14.27 24.64
N CYS A 190 2.16 13.28 24.30
CA CYS A 190 1.87 11.87 24.53
C CYS A 190 2.33 11.39 25.92
N LEU A 191 2.39 10.08 26.11
CA LEU A 191 2.97 9.44 27.31
C LEU A 191 4.35 10.01 27.68
N THR A 192 5.22 10.27 26.70
CA THR A 192 6.57 10.82 26.95
C THR A 192 6.49 12.20 27.62
N ALA A 193 5.61 13.07 27.13
CA ALA A 193 5.42 14.39 27.72
C ALA A 193 4.90 14.30 29.15
N ARG A 194 3.93 13.41 29.41
CA ARG A 194 3.39 13.17 30.76
C ARG A 194 4.48 12.72 31.74
N GLN A 195 5.35 11.79 31.32
CA GLN A 195 6.44 11.30 32.16
C GLN A 195 7.48 12.38 32.42
N MET A 196 7.89 13.16 31.41
CA MET A 196 8.82 14.27 31.59
C MET A 196 8.29 15.31 32.59
N VAL A 197 7.02 15.68 32.46
CA VAL A 197 6.37 16.64 33.36
C VAL A 197 6.31 16.09 34.79
N ALA A 198 5.92 14.82 34.96
CA ALA A 198 5.87 14.19 36.28
C ALA A 198 7.25 14.14 36.95
N GLU A 199 8.31 13.85 36.19
CA GLU A 199 9.69 13.85 36.71
C GLU A 199 10.19 15.25 37.11
N TRP A 200 9.83 16.29 36.37
CA TRP A 200 10.32 17.65 36.61
C TRP A 200 9.50 18.45 37.63
N TYR A 201 8.18 18.24 37.66
CA TYR A 201 7.25 19.07 38.44
C TYR A 201 6.49 18.26 39.50
N GLY A 202 6.63 16.93 39.51
CA GLY A 202 5.89 16.03 40.40
C GLY A 202 4.53 15.61 39.83
N GLU A 203 4.02 14.47 40.30
CA GLU A 203 2.74 13.90 39.84
C GLU A 203 1.51 14.74 40.23
N GLU A 204 1.62 15.58 41.26
CA GLU A 204 0.54 16.45 41.75
C GLU A 204 0.42 17.76 40.96
N ALA A 205 1.30 18.02 40.00
CA ALA A 205 1.27 19.24 39.22
C ALA A 205 0.05 19.27 38.26
N GLU A 206 -0.75 20.33 38.35
CA GLU A 206 -1.96 20.50 37.54
C GLU A 206 -1.61 20.88 36.10
N PHE A 207 -1.53 19.88 35.21
CA PHE A 207 -1.38 20.06 33.78
C PHE A 207 -2.46 19.27 33.02
N GLU A 208 -2.98 19.87 31.96
CA GLU A 208 -3.88 19.18 31.03
C GLU A 208 -3.07 18.65 29.84
N PHE A 209 -3.38 17.45 29.37
CA PHE A 209 -2.64 16.81 28.28
C PHE A 209 -3.57 16.43 27.14
N ILE A 210 -3.28 16.97 25.96
CA ILE A 210 -3.92 16.61 24.70
C ILE A 210 -3.03 15.57 24.02
N ASN A 211 -3.54 14.34 23.86
CA ASN A 211 -2.77 13.27 23.27
C ASN A 211 -2.54 13.51 21.77
N ILE A 212 -1.28 13.43 21.35
CA ILE A 212 -0.84 13.61 19.95
C ILE A 212 -0.12 12.38 19.39
N CYS A 213 -0.12 11.26 20.13
CA CYS A 213 0.65 10.07 19.76
C CYS A 213 -0.01 9.34 18.59
N PRO A 214 0.65 9.22 17.42
CA PRO A 214 0.07 8.49 16.29
C PRO A 214 -0.24 7.02 16.63
N LEU A 215 0.60 6.39 17.45
CA LEU A 215 0.38 5.01 17.91
C LEU A 215 -0.81 4.85 18.86
N ASP A 216 -1.04 5.81 19.76
CA ASP A 216 -2.16 5.71 20.71
C ASP A 216 -3.50 6.09 20.05
N LEU A 217 -3.44 6.92 19.00
CA LEU A 217 -4.60 7.33 18.19
C LEU A 217 -4.85 6.44 16.97
N ALA A 218 -4.12 5.32 16.85
CA ALA A 218 -4.36 4.34 15.79
C ALA A 218 -5.62 3.52 16.11
N GLU A 219 -6.67 3.74 15.31
CA GLU A 219 -8.00 3.12 15.45
C GLU A 219 -8.26 2.00 14.42
N GLU A 220 -7.67 2.11 13.23
CA GLU A 220 -7.90 1.19 12.11
C GLU A 220 -6.74 0.21 11.92
N GLU A 221 -7.03 -0.98 11.38
CA GLU A 221 -6.08 -2.09 11.25
C GLU A 221 -6.05 -2.69 9.83
N PRO A 222 -4.90 -3.25 9.39
CA PRO A 222 -3.60 -3.16 10.04
C PRO A 222 -2.97 -1.77 9.88
N PHE A 223 -2.17 -1.36 10.87
CA PHE A 223 -1.51 -0.06 10.83
C PHE A 223 0.02 -0.10 10.85
N VAL A 224 0.61 1.00 10.40
CA VAL A 224 1.99 1.38 10.73
C VAL A 224 1.96 2.77 11.35
N ALA A 225 2.46 2.91 12.57
CA ALA A 225 2.33 4.15 13.34
C ALA A 225 3.67 4.66 13.87
N ARG A 226 3.85 5.98 13.89
CA ARG A 226 5.03 6.61 14.52
C ARG A 226 4.98 6.53 16.04
N CYS A 227 6.15 6.27 16.63
CA CYS A 227 6.40 6.45 18.06
C CYS A 227 7.80 7.02 18.30
N CYS A 228 7.98 7.88 19.31
CA CYS A 228 9.31 8.34 19.75
C CYS A 228 10.00 7.42 20.73
N ARG A 229 9.30 6.41 21.23
CA ARG A 229 9.82 5.43 22.18
C ARG A 229 10.19 4.16 21.43
N SER A 230 11.48 3.91 21.26
CA SER A 230 11.98 2.73 20.52
C SER A 230 11.60 1.42 21.21
N GLU A 231 11.45 1.42 22.53
CA GLU A 231 10.95 0.32 23.34
C GLU A 231 9.46 -0.01 23.09
N ARG A 232 8.71 0.91 22.48
CA ARG A 232 7.34 0.69 22.01
C ARG A 232 7.30 0.33 20.52
N SER A 233 8.44 0.25 19.84
CA SER A 233 8.48 -0.13 18.42
C SER A 233 8.37 -1.65 18.24
N GLY A 234 7.92 -2.07 17.07
CA GLY A 234 7.75 -3.47 16.72
C GLY A 234 6.29 -3.86 16.49
N LEU A 235 6.09 -5.15 16.28
CA LEU A 235 4.82 -5.74 15.90
C LEU A 235 3.86 -5.90 17.09
N TYR A 236 2.63 -5.45 16.88
CA TYR A 236 1.47 -5.65 17.74
C TYR A 236 0.59 -6.73 17.11
N THR A 237 0.28 -7.79 17.86
CA THR A 237 -0.60 -8.88 17.42
C THR A 237 -1.74 -9.20 18.39
N GLY A 238 -1.86 -8.48 19.50
CA GLY A 238 -2.92 -8.65 20.51
C GLY A 238 -4.24 -7.99 20.10
N GLU A 239 -4.81 -7.16 20.98
CA GLU A 239 -6.06 -6.42 20.72
C GLU A 239 -6.00 -5.55 19.45
N ARG A 240 -4.80 -5.12 19.05
CA ARG A 240 -4.55 -4.40 17.80
C ARG A 240 -3.43 -5.04 16.98
N CYS A 241 -3.51 -4.93 15.66
CA CYS A 241 -2.60 -5.43 14.65
C CYS A 241 -1.92 -4.26 13.94
N GLY A 242 -0.60 -4.20 14.05
CA GLY A 242 0.15 -3.18 13.35
C GLY A 242 1.59 -3.14 13.81
N VAL A 243 2.36 -2.23 13.25
CA VAL A 243 3.76 -2.06 13.60
C VAL A 243 4.00 -0.63 14.03
N ALA A 244 4.56 -0.44 15.21
CA ALA A 244 5.06 0.86 15.62
C ALA A 244 6.51 1.03 15.15
N VAL A 245 6.83 2.19 14.58
CA VAL A 245 8.18 2.50 14.08
C VAL A 245 8.73 3.76 14.74
N HIS A 246 9.98 3.68 15.17
CA HIS A 246 10.68 4.80 15.81
C HIS A 246 10.96 5.93 14.82
N TRP A 247 10.96 7.22 15.23
CA TRP A 247 11.24 8.36 14.33
C TRP A 247 12.51 8.22 13.49
N GLY A 248 13.55 7.62 14.06
CA GLY A 248 14.86 7.43 13.42
C GLY A 248 15.00 6.25 12.46
N VAL A 249 13.94 5.48 12.19
CA VAL A 249 14.06 4.30 11.30
C VAL A 249 14.24 4.71 9.83
N SER A 250 14.98 3.90 9.08
CA SER A 250 15.25 4.06 7.66
C SER A 250 14.04 3.68 6.77
N PRO A 251 14.01 4.11 5.48
CA PRO A 251 13.00 3.65 4.53
C PRO A 251 12.91 2.13 4.39
N LYS A 252 14.03 1.42 4.52
CA LYS A 252 14.07 -0.04 4.48
C LYS A 252 13.34 -0.65 5.67
N GLU A 253 13.51 -0.10 6.87
CA GLU A 253 12.80 -0.56 8.08
C GLU A 253 11.30 -0.23 8.00
N ILE A 254 10.93 0.91 7.41
CA ILE A 254 9.53 1.26 7.15
C ILE A 254 8.90 0.27 6.17
N SER A 255 9.61 -0.10 5.11
CA SER A 255 9.15 -1.14 4.17
C SER A 255 8.93 -2.46 4.90
N ASP A 256 9.92 -2.93 5.67
CA ASP A 256 9.79 -4.17 6.45
C ASP A 256 8.59 -4.13 7.40
N ALA A 257 8.34 -3.00 8.07
CA ALA A 257 7.20 -2.80 8.95
C ALA A 257 5.85 -2.94 8.20
N VAL A 258 5.72 -2.41 6.98
CA VAL A 258 4.53 -2.60 6.15
C VAL A 258 4.33 -4.08 5.82
N TYR A 259 5.39 -4.76 5.36
CA TYR A 259 5.33 -6.20 5.07
C TYR A 259 4.94 -7.01 6.30
N GLU A 260 5.51 -6.68 7.46
CA GLU A 260 5.25 -7.36 8.72
C GLU A 260 3.80 -7.15 9.19
N ALA A 261 3.29 -5.91 9.13
CA ALA A 261 1.90 -5.58 9.47
C ALA A 261 0.91 -6.35 8.60
N VAL A 262 1.10 -6.33 7.27
CA VAL A 262 0.25 -7.05 6.31
C VAL A 262 0.32 -8.56 6.52
N SER A 263 1.53 -9.09 6.75
CA SER A 263 1.74 -10.52 6.98
C SER A 263 1.09 -10.99 8.28
N ALA A 264 1.19 -10.21 9.34
CA ALA A 264 0.56 -10.50 10.63
C ALA A 264 -0.97 -10.46 10.52
N TRP A 265 -1.52 -9.45 9.85
CA TRP A 265 -2.96 -9.32 9.61
C TRP A 265 -3.53 -10.53 8.88
N ARG A 266 -2.89 -10.94 7.78
CA ARG A 266 -3.32 -12.09 6.96
C ARG A 266 -3.21 -13.44 7.65
N ARG A 267 -2.50 -13.54 8.78
CA ARG A 267 -2.38 -14.77 9.57
C ARG A 267 -3.45 -14.90 10.66
N ARG A 268 -4.20 -13.84 10.95
CA ARG A 268 -5.34 -13.88 11.87
C ARG A 268 -6.50 -14.63 11.22
#